data_AF-F5LHR2-F1
#
_entry.id   AF-F5LHR2-F1
#
_cell.length_a   1.000
_cell.length_b   1.000
_cell.length_c   1.000
_cell.angle_alpha   90.00
_cell.angle_beta   90.00
_cell.angle_gamma   90.00
#
_symmetry.space_group_name_H-M   'P 1'
#
loop_
_entity.id
_entity.type
_entity.pdbx_description
1 polymer ?
#
loop_
_entity_poly.entity_id
_entity_poly.type
_entity_poly.pdbx_seq_one_letter_code
_entity_poly.pdbx_strand_id
1 'polypeptide(L)'
;MSNERVIRTADLSRLEGNIRVLADNIEHVSGQVSSVSQEVLETQSKIEQLVQEFQEYVRKDQLEKNLQLAETRLVKVRQEIETKYGHYSEVRRRTTGILQAVDASLVKKETIENSTEEHMLAAPRYWLAPALIALASWLNDNKELADKAMMEALRRDDEKTSLFFALVTRRGARYKASREWLDRYFNLQDPHQLEREIVVLIDGFSNGIFGPDARIKTGKQIETWIEELSQKVGFVEEQHASWKTALQMKTQKSSGESYPYLKDYSPTWPNLETSMEGAKLHAIIHDYFTDIFQKEITPSKSIAFAVDALLDTLVSKFDDEELPLRRDERLLSLIVNENGDRDRAQTMFAAEKTLEERISFTQLLTNFAMHPEVSNASLATQKLSIALSKEWIRQAHDDLTAENRSNVPYSIDISIDDWKSHTNDGSNEAELIQSLTEHMEKRKEDDLSRVKLESKHWGALMFGIIFGAMGFVLPFFFVLGAVGIIYWYMSKRNLVNIKARVVQDYERLLTSCKDILRAVLADVVEWRREYASEDVKAGKVTEFLDTISPEQYSFSSHDNARAVMKS
;
A
#
# COMPACT_ATOMS: atom_id res chain seq x y z
N MET A 1 -29.76 -9.30 107.98
CA MET A 1 -28.89 -9.89 106.95
C MET A 1 -29.82 -10.50 105.91
N SER A 2 -30.15 -9.85 104.78
CA SER A 2 -29.34 -9.33 103.66
C SER A 2 -28.82 -10.43 102.73
N ASN A 3 -29.24 -10.43 101.45
CA ASN A 3 -28.35 -10.44 100.27
C ASN A 3 -29.07 -10.72 98.93
N GLU A 4 -28.68 -9.95 97.91
CA GLU A 4 -28.54 -10.30 96.48
C GLU A 4 -29.76 -10.57 95.54
N ARG A 5 -29.56 -10.14 94.27
CA ARG A 5 -30.24 -10.46 92.98
C ARG A 5 -31.57 -9.77 92.65
N VAL A 6 -31.94 -9.43 91.39
CA VAL A 6 -31.32 -9.39 90.03
C VAL A 6 -32.31 -8.60 89.15
N ILE A 7 -31.77 -7.74 88.27
CA ILE A 7 -32.33 -7.11 87.05
C ILE A 7 -33.74 -7.58 86.64
N ARG A 8 -34.80 -6.76 86.75
CA ARG A 8 -36.09 -7.03 86.08
C ARG A 8 -36.83 -5.77 85.65
N THR A 9 -37.19 -5.77 84.35
CA THR A 9 -38.15 -4.87 83.67
C THR A 9 -37.81 -3.39 83.61
N ALA A 10 -36.55 -3.05 83.31
CA ALA A 10 -36.28 -1.82 82.56
C ALA A 10 -36.80 -2.03 81.13
N ASP A 11 -38.08 -1.72 80.94
CA ASP A 11 -38.67 -1.15 79.71
C ASP A 11 -38.15 -1.68 78.36
N LEU A 12 -38.01 -3.01 78.24
CA LEU A 12 -37.74 -3.68 76.97
C LEU A 12 -38.78 -3.31 75.91
N SER A 13 -40.01 -3.00 76.34
CA SER A 13 -41.10 -2.50 75.49
C SER A 13 -40.83 -1.10 74.93
N ARG A 14 -40.27 -0.17 75.71
CA ARG A 14 -39.81 1.14 75.19
C ARG A 14 -38.59 1.01 74.30
N LEU A 15 -37.67 0.10 74.63
CA LEU A 15 -36.52 -0.17 73.78
C LEU A 15 -36.96 -0.79 72.44
N GLU A 16 -37.93 -1.72 72.46
CA GLU A 16 -38.52 -2.34 71.27
C GLU A 16 -39.34 -1.33 70.45
N GLY A 17 -40.07 -0.42 71.10
CA GLY A 17 -40.74 0.69 70.44
C GLY A 17 -39.77 1.65 69.77
N ASN A 18 -38.69 2.03 70.45
CA ASN A 18 -37.64 2.88 69.87
C ASN A 18 -36.85 2.17 68.76
N ILE A 19 -36.61 0.86 68.87
CA ILE A 19 -35.99 0.06 67.81
C ILE A 19 -36.93 -0.08 66.61
N ARG A 20 -38.24 -0.24 66.80
CA ARG A 20 -39.22 -0.21 65.70
C ARG A 20 -39.25 1.15 65.03
N VAL A 21 -39.31 2.24 65.78
CA VAL A 21 -39.28 3.61 65.22
C VAL A 21 -37.94 3.86 64.51
N LEU A 22 -36.82 3.36 65.03
CA LEU A 22 -35.52 3.46 64.37
C LEU A 22 -35.46 2.61 63.10
N ALA A 23 -36.05 1.41 63.11
CA ALA A 23 -36.14 0.54 61.94
C ALA A 23 -37.03 1.16 60.85
N ASP A 24 -38.16 1.74 61.22
CA ASP A 24 -39.10 2.44 60.34
C ASP A 24 -38.43 3.69 59.75
N ASN A 25 -37.68 4.45 60.57
CA ASN A 25 -36.89 5.58 60.11
C ASN A 25 -35.73 5.15 59.21
N ILE A 26 -35.08 4.01 59.47
CA ILE A 26 -34.02 3.45 58.61
C ILE A 26 -34.60 2.97 57.28
N GLU A 27 -35.79 2.37 57.27
CA GLU A 27 -36.50 1.96 56.06
C GLU A 27 -36.92 3.18 55.23
N HIS A 28 -37.45 4.22 55.87
CA HIS A 28 -37.74 5.50 55.24
C HIS A 28 -36.49 6.19 54.68
N VAL A 29 -35.39 6.23 55.43
CA VAL A 29 -34.11 6.80 54.97
C VAL A 29 -33.51 5.95 53.85
N SER A 30 -33.60 4.63 53.91
CA SER A 30 -33.17 3.72 52.84
C SER A 30 -33.97 3.96 51.56
N GLY A 31 -35.29 4.13 51.67
CA GLY A 31 -36.15 4.53 50.56
C GLY A 31 -35.77 5.89 49.97
N GLN A 32 -35.53 6.90 50.83
CA GLN A 32 -35.06 8.22 50.39
C GLN A 32 -33.67 8.18 49.74
N VAL A 33 -32.74 7.38 50.26
CA VAL A 33 -31.40 7.17 49.69
C VAL A 33 -31.50 6.45 48.35
N SER A 34 -32.40 5.49 48.19
CA SER A 34 -32.66 4.85 46.90
C SER A 34 -33.24 5.83 45.87
N SER A 35 -34.17 6.69 46.28
CA SER A 35 -34.71 7.75 45.41
C SER A 35 -33.65 8.78 45.02
N VAL A 36 -32.82 9.22 45.97
CA VAL A 36 -31.69 10.13 45.70
C VAL A 36 -30.67 9.46 44.78
N SER A 37 -30.37 8.17 44.98
CA SER A 37 -29.49 7.43 44.07
C SER A 37 -30.04 7.36 42.65
N GLN A 38 -31.36 7.20 42.50
CA GLN A 38 -32.02 7.21 41.19
C GLN A 38 -32.00 8.60 40.55
N GLU A 39 -32.29 9.66 41.31
CA GLU A 39 -32.20 11.05 40.83
C GLU A 39 -30.77 11.44 40.44
N VAL A 40 -29.76 10.95 41.16
CA VAL A 40 -28.34 11.14 40.83
C VAL A 40 -27.99 10.44 39.51
N LEU A 41 -28.45 9.21 39.29
CA LEU A 41 -28.24 8.49 38.02
C LEU A 41 -28.96 9.18 36.85
N GLU A 42 -30.19 9.65 37.05
CA GLU A 42 -30.92 10.43 36.05
C GLU A 42 -30.25 11.77 35.74
N THR A 43 -29.69 12.44 36.76
CA THR A 43 -28.95 13.68 36.59
C THR A 43 -27.64 13.45 35.85
N GLN A 44 -26.91 12.37 36.16
CA GLN A 44 -25.71 11.99 35.43
C GLN A 44 -26.02 11.74 33.95
N SER A 45 -27.09 11.00 33.65
CA SER A 45 -27.53 10.75 32.27
C SER A 45 -27.90 12.05 31.54
N LYS A 46 -28.62 12.97 32.19
CA LYS A 46 -28.94 14.29 31.62
C LYS A 46 -27.70 15.15 31.38
N ILE A 47 -26.69 15.08 32.26
CA ILE A 47 -25.42 15.78 32.08
C ILE A 47 -24.66 15.18 30.90
N GLU A 48 -24.60 13.85 30.77
CA GLU A 48 -23.98 13.19 29.61
C GLU A 48 -24.66 13.58 28.31
N GLN A 49 -25.99 13.64 28.28
CA GLN A 49 -26.75 14.12 27.13
C GLN A 49 -26.46 15.59 26.83
N LEU A 50 -26.43 16.47 27.84
CA LEU A 50 -26.09 17.88 27.66
C LEU A 50 -24.66 18.07 27.13
N VAL A 51 -23.71 17.27 27.59
CA VAL A 51 -22.33 17.30 27.08
C VAL A 51 -22.30 16.90 25.61
N GLN A 52 -23.05 15.87 25.21
CA GLN A 52 -23.16 15.47 23.81
C GLN A 52 -23.81 16.56 22.93
N GLU A 53 -24.94 17.12 23.37
CA GLU A 53 -25.63 18.20 22.66
C GLU A 53 -24.75 19.46 22.55
N PHE A 54 -24.00 19.79 23.61
CA PHE A 54 -23.05 20.91 23.60
C PHE A 54 -21.89 20.66 22.64
N GLN A 55 -21.32 19.45 22.62
CA GLN A 55 -20.28 19.09 21.66
C GLN A 55 -20.79 19.18 20.21
N GLU A 56 -22.02 18.72 19.96
CA GLU A 56 -22.64 18.84 18.63
C GLU A 56 -22.89 20.30 18.24
N TYR A 57 -23.37 21.12 19.18
CA TYR A 57 -23.56 22.56 18.96
C TYR A 57 -22.25 23.27 18.65
N VAL A 58 -21.19 23.03 19.45
CA VAL A 58 -19.85 23.61 19.21
C VAL A 58 -19.31 23.19 17.86
N ARG A 59 -19.49 21.92 17.48
CA ARG A 59 -19.08 21.42 16.15
C ARG A 59 -19.85 22.14 15.05
N LYS A 60 -21.17 22.29 15.17
CA LYS A 60 -22.01 22.97 14.17
C LYS A 60 -21.66 24.45 14.04
N ASP A 61 -21.51 25.17 15.14
CA ASP A 61 -21.08 26.57 15.16
C ASP A 61 -19.69 26.76 14.53
N GLN A 62 -18.76 25.85 14.82
CA GLN A 62 -17.44 25.88 14.19
C GLN A 62 -17.50 25.66 12.67
N LEU A 63 -18.32 24.71 12.20
CA LEU A 63 -18.53 24.44 10.77
C LEU A 63 -19.16 25.66 10.08
N GLU A 64 -20.22 26.24 10.65
CA GLU A 64 -20.88 27.43 10.09
C GLU A 64 -19.94 28.65 10.03
N LYS A 65 -19.14 28.88 11.08
CA LYS A 65 -18.12 29.93 11.08
C LYS A 65 -17.04 29.68 10.03
N ASN A 66 -16.55 28.45 9.90
CA ASN A 66 -15.58 28.08 8.88
C ASN A 66 -16.14 28.32 7.48
N LEU A 67 -17.41 27.95 7.24
CA LEU A 67 -18.10 28.16 5.97
C LEU A 67 -18.18 29.66 5.62
N GLN A 68 -18.69 30.49 6.54
CA GLN A 68 -18.81 31.94 6.33
C GLN A 68 -17.45 32.61 6.06
N LEU A 69 -16.41 32.23 6.81
CA LEU A 69 -15.05 32.72 6.60
C LEU A 69 -14.50 32.26 5.26
N ALA A 70 -14.74 31.01 4.87
CA ALA A 70 -14.29 30.44 3.61
C ALA A 70 -14.95 31.13 2.41
N GLU A 71 -16.28 31.34 2.44
CA GLU A 71 -17.01 32.07 1.40
C GLU A 71 -16.48 33.51 1.25
N THR A 72 -16.31 34.22 2.37
CA THR A 72 -15.78 35.59 2.36
C THR A 72 -14.36 35.65 1.81
N ARG A 73 -13.49 34.72 2.21
CA ARG A 73 -12.11 34.66 1.72
C ARG A 73 -12.05 34.24 0.26
N LEU A 74 -12.91 33.31 -0.17
CA LEU A 74 -13.01 32.84 -1.55
C LEU A 74 -13.35 33.99 -2.50
N VAL A 75 -14.33 34.83 -2.13
CA VAL A 75 -14.69 36.03 -2.92
C VAL A 75 -13.50 36.98 -3.02
N LYS A 76 -12.79 37.23 -1.91
CA LYS A 76 -11.60 38.09 -1.91
C LYS A 76 -10.49 37.56 -2.82
N VAL A 77 -10.18 36.25 -2.72
CA VAL A 77 -9.16 35.60 -3.55
C VAL A 77 -9.55 35.66 -5.03
N ARG A 78 -10.82 35.39 -5.37
CA ARG A 78 -11.33 35.52 -6.75
C ARG A 78 -11.21 36.95 -7.28
N GLN A 79 -11.55 37.95 -6.47
CA GLN A 79 -11.41 39.35 -6.86
C GLN A 79 -9.94 39.74 -7.08
N GLU A 80 -9.05 39.24 -6.22
CA GLU A 80 -7.60 39.46 -6.37
C GLU A 80 -7.06 38.81 -7.64
N ILE A 81 -7.49 37.58 -7.94
CA ILE A 81 -7.15 36.88 -9.19
C ILE A 81 -7.65 37.67 -10.41
N GLU A 82 -8.90 38.11 -10.42
CA GLU A 82 -9.47 38.85 -11.55
C GLU A 82 -8.73 40.18 -11.76
N THR A 83 -8.42 40.90 -10.67
CA THR A 83 -7.75 42.20 -10.75
C THR A 83 -6.30 42.07 -11.22
N LYS A 84 -5.56 41.05 -10.76
CA LYS A 84 -4.14 40.88 -11.09
C LYS A 84 -3.91 40.11 -12.39
N TYR A 85 -4.73 39.10 -12.67
CA TYR A 85 -4.50 38.10 -13.70
C TYR A 85 -5.69 37.90 -14.66
N GLY A 86 -6.76 38.71 -14.56
CA GLY A 86 -7.89 38.67 -15.50
C GLY A 86 -7.43 38.81 -16.95
N HIS A 87 -6.47 39.70 -17.21
CA HIS A 87 -5.85 39.87 -18.54
C HIS A 87 -5.13 38.60 -19.03
N TYR A 88 -4.48 37.83 -18.14
CA TYR A 88 -3.79 36.58 -18.54
C TYR A 88 -4.81 35.55 -19.01
N SER A 89 -5.95 35.44 -18.31
CA SER A 89 -7.05 34.55 -18.72
C SER A 89 -7.62 34.91 -20.09
N GLU A 90 -7.70 36.20 -20.41
CA GLU A 90 -8.16 36.67 -21.71
C GLU A 90 -7.16 36.31 -22.81
N VAL A 91 -5.86 36.56 -22.60
CA VAL A 91 -4.80 36.19 -23.55
C VAL A 91 -4.81 34.68 -23.83
N ARG A 92 -4.95 33.84 -22.80
CA ARG A 92 -5.06 32.38 -22.97
C ARG A 92 -6.27 31.99 -23.82
N ARG A 93 -7.47 32.49 -23.50
CA ARG A 93 -8.70 32.21 -24.25
C ARG A 93 -8.58 32.62 -25.72
N ARG A 94 -8.01 33.80 -25.98
CA ARG A 94 -7.80 34.33 -27.33
C ARG A 94 -6.74 33.52 -28.09
N THR A 95 -5.66 33.11 -27.43
CA THR A 95 -4.63 32.23 -27.99
C THR A 95 -5.21 30.93 -28.49
N THR A 96 -6.00 30.25 -27.66
CA THR A 96 -6.69 29.02 -28.05
C THR A 96 -7.59 29.25 -29.27
N GLY A 97 -8.35 30.35 -29.28
CA GLY A 97 -9.19 30.72 -30.42
C GLY A 97 -8.39 30.98 -31.70
N ILE A 98 -7.25 31.68 -31.61
CA ILE A 98 -6.37 31.95 -32.75
C ILE A 98 -5.77 30.65 -33.29
N LEU A 99 -5.25 29.77 -32.42
CA LEU A 99 -4.68 28.48 -32.83
C LEU A 99 -5.72 27.63 -33.58
N GLN A 100 -6.91 27.46 -33.01
CA GLN A 100 -8.02 26.72 -33.65
C GLN A 100 -8.44 27.34 -34.99
N ALA A 101 -8.49 28.66 -35.06
CA ALA A 101 -8.86 29.38 -36.27
C ALA A 101 -7.81 29.27 -37.38
N VAL A 102 -6.53 29.24 -37.02
CA VAL A 102 -5.41 29.03 -37.95
C VAL A 102 -5.46 27.61 -38.51
N ASP A 103 -5.73 26.59 -37.70
CA ASP A 103 -5.87 25.21 -38.20
C ASP A 103 -7.02 25.07 -39.21
N ALA A 104 -8.14 25.72 -38.93
CA ALA A 104 -9.29 25.71 -39.81
C ALA A 104 -9.12 26.63 -41.05
N SER A 105 -8.04 27.41 -41.11
CA SER A 105 -7.79 28.43 -42.15
C SER A 105 -8.93 29.46 -42.30
N LEU A 106 -9.63 29.77 -41.20
CA LEU A 106 -10.89 30.54 -41.22
C LEU A 106 -10.74 32.05 -40.99
N VAL A 107 -9.59 32.54 -40.52
CA VAL A 107 -9.42 33.93 -40.07
C VAL A 107 -8.40 34.69 -40.92
N LYS A 108 -8.74 35.96 -41.22
CA LYS A 108 -7.85 36.89 -41.94
C LYS A 108 -6.63 37.23 -41.07
N LYS A 109 -5.46 37.28 -41.69
CA LYS A 109 -4.20 37.50 -40.99
C LYS A 109 -4.13 38.85 -40.24
N GLU A 110 -4.75 39.89 -40.80
CA GLU A 110 -4.88 41.23 -40.20
C GLU A 110 -5.68 41.23 -38.88
N THR A 111 -6.67 40.33 -38.75
CA THR A 111 -7.48 40.19 -37.52
C THR A 111 -6.66 39.56 -36.40
N ILE A 112 -5.73 38.67 -36.75
CA ILE A 112 -4.81 38.04 -35.80
C ILE A 112 -3.83 39.10 -35.27
N GLU A 113 -3.20 39.89 -36.14
CA GLU A 113 -2.25 40.94 -35.75
C GLU A 113 -2.87 41.95 -34.77
N ASN A 114 -3.99 42.57 -35.15
CA ASN A 114 -4.65 43.58 -34.32
C ASN A 114 -5.00 43.04 -32.93
N SER A 115 -5.49 41.79 -32.84
CA SER A 115 -5.81 41.17 -31.55
C SER A 115 -4.54 40.88 -30.74
N THR A 116 -3.45 40.44 -31.37
CA THR A 116 -2.20 40.15 -30.65
C THR A 116 -1.49 41.40 -30.13
N GLU A 117 -1.54 42.51 -30.87
CA GLU A 117 -0.99 43.80 -30.42
C GLU A 117 -1.79 44.38 -29.24
N GLU A 118 -3.13 44.32 -29.30
CA GLU A 118 -4.01 44.71 -28.19
C GLU A 118 -3.67 43.92 -26.91
N HIS A 119 -3.44 42.62 -27.03
CA HIS A 119 -3.08 41.76 -25.88
C HIS A 119 -1.70 42.03 -25.30
N MET A 120 -0.73 42.39 -26.14
CA MET A 120 0.59 42.80 -25.66
C MET A 120 0.52 44.10 -24.84
N LEU A 121 -0.37 45.02 -25.22
CA LEU A 121 -0.62 46.23 -24.45
C LEU A 121 -1.36 45.93 -23.13
N ALA A 122 -2.30 44.97 -23.14
CA ALA A 122 -3.09 44.60 -21.95
C ALA A 122 -2.29 43.76 -20.92
N ALA A 123 -1.37 42.90 -21.38
CA ALA A 123 -0.59 41.99 -20.53
C ALA A 123 0.92 42.11 -20.80
N PRO A 124 1.56 43.26 -20.49
CA PRO A 124 2.94 43.55 -20.91
C PRO A 124 3.99 42.70 -20.21
N ARG A 125 3.64 41.96 -19.15
CA ARG A 125 4.57 41.07 -18.44
C ARG A 125 4.41 39.60 -18.82
N TYR A 126 3.32 39.24 -19.51
CA TYR A 126 3.01 37.84 -19.79
C TYR A 126 3.81 37.30 -20.98
N TRP A 127 4.34 36.09 -20.89
CA TRP A 127 5.20 35.50 -21.92
C TRP A 127 4.44 35.12 -23.20
N LEU A 128 3.17 34.73 -23.09
CA LEU A 128 2.38 34.24 -24.22
C LEU A 128 2.02 35.36 -25.22
N ALA A 129 1.82 36.59 -24.73
CA ALA A 129 1.48 37.73 -25.58
C ALA A 129 2.52 38.02 -26.68
N PRO A 130 3.83 38.18 -26.39
CA PRO A 130 4.85 38.33 -27.43
C PRO A 130 5.06 37.04 -28.24
N ALA A 131 4.84 35.85 -27.68
CA ALA A 131 4.91 34.60 -28.45
C ALA A 131 3.81 34.53 -29.54
N LEU A 132 2.62 35.05 -29.26
CA LEU A 132 1.55 35.16 -30.25
C LEU A 132 1.87 36.19 -31.33
N ILE A 133 2.46 37.34 -30.97
CA ILE A 133 2.91 38.33 -31.96
C ILE A 133 3.95 37.71 -32.89
N ALA A 134 4.89 36.93 -32.34
CA ALA A 134 5.87 36.21 -33.14
C ALA A 134 5.20 35.22 -34.12
N LEU A 135 4.21 34.46 -33.65
CA LEU A 135 3.45 33.54 -34.50
C LEU A 135 2.64 34.27 -35.59
N ALA A 136 1.95 35.36 -35.24
CA ALA A 136 1.19 36.18 -36.18
C ALA A 136 2.11 36.80 -37.24
N SER A 137 3.26 37.33 -36.82
CA SER A 137 4.28 37.90 -37.70
C SER A 137 4.88 36.84 -38.64
N TRP A 138 5.07 35.61 -38.18
CA TRP A 138 5.47 34.48 -39.03
C TRP A 138 4.43 34.11 -40.08
N LEU A 139 3.14 34.19 -39.76
CA LEU A 139 2.07 33.93 -40.74
C LEU A 139 1.97 35.05 -41.80
N ASN A 140 2.48 36.24 -41.49
CA ASN A 140 2.50 37.42 -42.36
C ASN A 140 3.85 37.69 -43.04
N ASP A 141 4.80 36.75 -42.94
CA ASP A 141 6.15 36.87 -43.51
C ASP A 141 6.92 38.12 -43.02
N ASN A 142 6.55 38.67 -41.86
CA ASN A 142 7.26 39.79 -41.22
C ASN A 142 8.36 39.27 -40.29
N LYS A 143 9.52 38.97 -40.88
CA LYS A 143 10.65 38.40 -40.16
C LYS A 143 11.18 39.29 -39.03
N GLU A 144 11.29 40.60 -39.26
CA GLU A 144 11.91 41.50 -38.27
C GLU A 144 11.07 41.62 -37.00
N LEU A 145 9.74 41.74 -37.14
CA LEU A 145 8.84 41.78 -35.98
C LEU A 145 8.79 40.42 -35.29
N ALA A 146 8.79 39.32 -36.05
CA ALA A 146 8.78 37.97 -35.49
C ALA A 146 10.03 37.69 -34.64
N ASP A 147 11.22 38.03 -35.13
CA ASP A 147 12.48 37.81 -34.40
C ASP A 147 12.53 38.65 -33.12
N LYS A 148 12.08 39.92 -33.15
CA LYS A 148 11.99 40.79 -31.97
C LYS A 148 11.00 40.27 -30.94
N ALA A 149 9.80 39.88 -31.37
CA ALA A 149 8.75 39.36 -30.49
C ALA A 149 9.15 38.02 -29.87
N MET A 150 9.80 37.14 -30.64
CA MET A 150 10.36 35.88 -30.15
C MET A 150 11.43 36.12 -29.07
N MET A 151 12.37 37.03 -29.29
CA MET A 151 13.38 37.36 -28.27
C MET A 151 12.75 37.92 -26.99
N GLU A 152 11.71 38.76 -27.11
CA GLU A 152 11.00 39.29 -25.95
C GLU A 152 10.20 38.21 -25.21
N ALA A 153 9.65 37.21 -25.91
CA ALA A 153 9.01 36.05 -25.28
C ALA A 153 10.03 35.20 -24.51
N LEU A 154 11.19 34.89 -25.11
CA LEU A 154 12.28 34.15 -24.46
C LEU A 154 12.83 34.89 -23.23
N ARG A 155 12.87 36.22 -23.26
CA ARG A 155 13.30 37.04 -22.12
C ARG A 155 12.34 36.96 -20.92
N ARG A 156 11.06 36.68 -21.17
CA ARG A 156 10.03 36.57 -20.13
C ARG A 156 9.97 35.17 -19.55
N ASP A 157 9.92 34.16 -20.41
CA ASP A 157 9.94 32.76 -20.03
C ASP A 157 10.58 31.94 -21.16
N ASP A 158 11.82 31.51 -20.96
CA ASP A 158 12.58 30.77 -21.97
C ASP A 158 12.04 29.34 -22.17
N GLU A 159 11.60 28.72 -21.08
CA GLU A 159 11.15 27.33 -21.05
C GLU A 159 9.80 27.17 -21.78
N LYS A 160 8.78 27.93 -21.36
CA LYS A 160 7.42 27.85 -21.93
C LYS A 160 7.41 28.33 -23.38
N THR A 161 8.22 29.34 -23.71
CA THR A 161 8.37 29.83 -25.08
C THR A 161 9.03 28.78 -25.98
N SER A 162 10.09 28.12 -25.51
CA SER A 162 10.75 27.06 -26.28
C SER A 162 9.81 25.88 -26.56
N LEU A 163 9.04 25.47 -25.54
CA LEU A 163 8.03 24.42 -25.70
C LEU A 163 6.91 24.82 -26.66
N PHE A 164 6.39 26.05 -26.52
CA PHE A 164 5.35 26.59 -27.41
C PHE A 164 5.80 26.53 -28.88
N PHE A 165 6.99 27.02 -29.19
CA PHE A 165 7.50 26.99 -30.57
C PHE A 165 7.80 25.57 -31.05
N ALA A 166 8.28 24.66 -30.20
CA ALA A 166 8.48 23.25 -30.57
C ALA A 166 7.17 22.58 -31.02
N LEU A 167 6.06 22.85 -30.33
CA LEU A 167 4.74 22.28 -30.61
C LEU A 167 4.06 22.95 -31.80
N VAL A 168 4.06 24.27 -31.87
CA VAL A 168 3.43 25.03 -32.98
C VAL A 168 4.11 24.71 -34.31
N THR A 169 5.45 24.66 -34.34
CA THR A 169 6.17 24.30 -35.57
C THR A 169 5.95 22.84 -35.96
N ARG A 170 5.72 21.93 -35.01
CA ARG A 170 5.31 20.56 -35.31
C ARG A 170 3.91 20.51 -35.92
N ARG A 171 2.93 21.20 -35.33
CA ARG A 171 1.55 21.29 -35.83
C ARG A 171 1.50 21.88 -37.25
N GLY A 172 2.36 22.85 -37.53
CA GLY A 172 2.60 23.41 -38.87
C GLY A 172 3.50 22.58 -39.80
N ALA A 173 3.78 21.31 -39.48
CA ALA A 173 4.61 20.38 -40.25
C ALA A 173 6.07 20.85 -40.54
N ARG A 174 6.60 21.79 -39.75
CA ARG A 174 7.99 22.29 -39.83
C ARG A 174 8.91 21.51 -38.88
N TYR A 175 9.11 20.23 -39.17
CA TYR A 175 9.86 19.31 -38.29
C TYR A 175 11.29 19.76 -37.99
N LYS A 176 12.01 20.41 -38.92
CA LYS A 176 13.39 20.87 -38.63
C LYS A 176 13.42 21.91 -37.50
N ALA A 177 12.57 22.94 -37.58
CA ALA A 177 12.48 23.97 -36.56
C ALA A 177 11.96 23.39 -35.22
N SER A 178 10.96 22.51 -35.28
CA SER A 178 10.43 21.83 -34.09
C SER A 178 11.49 21.09 -33.31
N ARG A 179 12.40 20.39 -34.00
CA ARG A 179 13.51 19.67 -33.37
C ARG A 179 14.53 20.60 -32.71
N GLU A 180 14.85 21.75 -33.31
CA GLU A 180 15.79 22.72 -32.73
C GLU A 180 15.21 23.37 -31.46
N TRP A 181 13.92 23.68 -31.45
CA TRP A 181 13.22 24.17 -30.26
C TRP A 181 13.06 23.10 -29.18
N LEU A 182 12.80 21.86 -29.58
CA LEU A 182 12.73 20.73 -28.64
C LEU A 182 14.09 20.49 -27.97
N ASP A 183 15.17 20.48 -28.74
CA ASP A 183 16.55 20.37 -28.24
C ASP A 183 16.84 21.46 -27.21
N ARG A 184 16.47 22.72 -27.50
CA ARG A 184 16.57 23.83 -26.54
C ARG A 184 15.76 23.59 -25.28
N TYR A 185 14.49 23.17 -25.41
CA TYR A 185 13.61 22.93 -24.26
C TYR A 185 14.19 21.85 -23.33
N PHE A 186 14.64 20.72 -23.87
CA PHE A 186 15.28 19.65 -23.07
C PHE A 186 16.56 20.14 -22.37
N ASN A 187 17.35 21.02 -22.98
CA ASN A 187 18.53 21.60 -22.33
C ASN A 187 18.21 22.55 -21.16
N LEU A 188 16.97 23.06 -21.07
CA LEU A 188 16.53 23.98 -20.01
C LEU A 188 15.88 23.26 -18.82
N GLN A 189 15.55 21.97 -18.96
CA GLN A 189 14.86 21.23 -17.91
C GLN A 189 15.79 20.86 -16.75
N ASP A 190 15.23 20.83 -15.55
CA ASP A 190 15.88 20.28 -14.35
C ASP A 190 15.51 18.79 -14.17
N PRO A 191 16.47 17.86 -14.29
CA PRO A 191 16.22 16.42 -14.11
C PRO A 191 15.71 16.03 -12.72
N HIS A 192 15.95 16.87 -11.70
CA HIS A 192 15.46 16.63 -10.34
C HIS A 192 13.96 16.95 -10.19
N GLN A 193 13.43 17.82 -11.04
CA GLN A 193 12.07 18.35 -10.92
C GLN A 193 11.43 18.53 -12.28
N LEU A 194 10.93 17.43 -12.84
CA LEU A 194 10.28 17.46 -14.13
C LEU A 194 8.77 17.63 -14.00
N GLU A 195 8.21 18.45 -14.90
CA GLU A 195 6.77 18.62 -15.04
C GLU A 195 6.15 17.53 -15.91
N ARG A 196 4.83 17.34 -15.83
CA ARG A 196 4.12 16.29 -16.56
C ARG A 196 4.21 16.45 -18.09
N GLU A 197 4.46 17.65 -18.58
CA GLU A 197 4.63 17.97 -19.99
C GLU A 197 5.80 17.18 -20.59
N ILE A 198 6.88 16.97 -19.84
CA ILE A 198 8.02 16.19 -20.32
C ILE A 198 7.63 14.73 -20.60
N VAL A 199 6.69 14.17 -19.84
CA VAL A 199 6.24 12.78 -19.99
C VAL A 199 5.68 12.55 -21.38
N VAL A 200 4.78 13.44 -21.81
CA VAL A 200 4.16 13.37 -23.14
C VAL A 200 5.19 13.62 -24.24
N LEU A 201 6.20 14.46 -23.99
CA LEU A 201 7.27 14.72 -24.95
C LEU A 201 8.24 13.54 -25.08
N ILE A 202 8.63 12.91 -23.97
CA ILE A 202 9.41 11.66 -23.95
C ILE A 202 8.62 10.56 -24.67
N ASP A 203 7.30 10.50 -24.46
CA ASP A 203 6.43 9.54 -25.15
C ASP A 203 6.32 9.81 -26.65
N GLY A 204 6.12 11.07 -27.05
CA GLY A 204 6.14 11.43 -28.47
C GLY A 204 7.50 11.19 -29.13
N PHE A 205 8.57 11.39 -28.37
CA PHE A 205 9.94 11.14 -28.77
C PHE A 205 10.24 9.65 -29.00
N SER A 206 9.91 8.78 -28.04
CA SER A 206 10.15 7.33 -28.12
C SER A 206 9.40 6.69 -29.30
N ASN A 207 8.22 7.24 -29.63
CA ASN A 207 7.43 6.84 -30.79
C ASN A 207 7.92 7.44 -32.13
N GLY A 208 8.91 8.32 -32.10
CA GLY A 208 9.52 8.90 -33.29
C GLY A 208 8.72 10.03 -33.95
N ILE A 209 7.81 10.68 -33.22
CA ILE A 209 6.97 11.78 -33.75
C ILE A 209 7.81 12.96 -34.24
N PHE A 210 8.96 13.20 -33.61
CA PHE A 210 9.87 14.29 -33.97
C PHE A 210 10.94 13.89 -35.00
N GLY A 211 10.92 12.65 -35.51
CA GLY A 211 11.87 12.14 -36.50
C GLY A 211 13.21 11.65 -35.93
N PRO A 212 14.05 10.99 -36.76
CA PRO A 212 15.22 10.24 -36.31
C PRO A 212 16.36 11.11 -35.75
N ASP A 213 16.66 12.28 -36.33
CA ASP A 213 17.78 13.10 -35.81
C ASP A 213 17.50 13.71 -34.44
N ALA A 214 16.24 14.02 -34.14
CA ALA A 214 15.86 14.44 -32.79
C ALA A 214 16.05 13.31 -31.79
N ARG A 215 15.81 12.05 -32.22
CA ARG A 215 16.09 10.85 -31.44
C ARG A 215 17.51 10.78 -30.89
N ILE A 216 18.48 11.02 -31.75
CA ILE A 216 19.89 10.97 -31.36
C ILE A 216 20.23 12.09 -30.35
N LYS A 217 19.75 13.32 -30.59
CA LYS A 217 20.09 14.46 -29.74
C LYS A 217 19.47 14.39 -28.35
N THR A 218 18.16 14.15 -28.26
CA THR A 218 17.48 14.05 -26.97
C THR A 218 17.91 12.79 -26.21
N GLY A 219 18.26 11.71 -26.90
CA GLY A 219 18.87 10.52 -26.28
C GLY A 219 20.15 10.87 -25.53
N LYS A 220 21.06 11.63 -26.16
CA LYS A 220 22.27 12.14 -25.49
C LYS A 220 21.96 13.06 -24.30
N GLN A 221 20.92 13.90 -24.41
CA GLN A 221 20.51 14.76 -23.30
C GLN A 221 19.97 13.94 -22.12
N ILE A 222 19.21 12.88 -22.39
CA ILE A 222 18.74 11.94 -21.37
C ILE A 222 19.92 11.23 -20.69
N GLU A 223 20.93 10.81 -21.45
CA GLU A 223 22.17 10.25 -20.89
C GLU A 223 22.87 11.27 -19.99
N THR A 224 22.98 12.54 -20.41
CA THR A 224 23.54 13.63 -19.59
C THR A 224 22.74 13.82 -18.30
N TRP A 225 21.41 13.79 -18.36
CA TRP A 225 20.58 13.86 -17.16
C TRP A 225 20.82 12.70 -16.19
N ILE A 226 20.97 11.48 -16.71
CA ILE A 226 21.29 10.30 -15.88
C ILE A 226 22.67 10.47 -15.24
N GLU A 227 23.67 10.96 -15.99
CA GLU A 227 25.01 11.24 -15.47
C GLU A 227 24.99 12.31 -14.37
N GLU A 228 24.30 13.44 -14.59
CA GLU A 228 24.13 14.52 -13.61
C GLU A 228 23.46 14.01 -12.32
N LEU A 229 22.36 13.28 -12.46
CA LEU A 229 21.64 12.69 -11.34
C LEU A 229 22.51 11.68 -10.57
N SER A 230 23.34 10.90 -11.28
CA SER A 230 24.25 9.91 -10.69
C SER A 230 25.37 10.50 -9.84
N GLN A 231 25.72 11.77 -10.02
CA GLN A 231 26.75 12.46 -9.23
C GLN A 231 26.28 12.82 -7.82
N LYS A 232 24.96 12.81 -7.57
CA LYS A 232 24.40 13.08 -6.24
C LYS A 232 24.73 11.93 -5.29
N VAL A 233 25.26 12.27 -4.12
CA VAL A 233 25.54 11.30 -3.04
C VAL A 233 24.24 10.59 -2.64
N GLY A 234 24.26 9.25 -2.61
CA GLY A 234 23.10 8.44 -2.23
C GLY A 234 22.10 8.18 -3.36
N PHE A 235 22.34 8.71 -4.58
CA PHE A 235 21.40 8.54 -5.69
C PHE A 235 21.27 7.09 -6.13
N VAL A 236 22.40 6.38 -6.24
CA VAL A 236 22.40 4.97 -6.66
C VAL A 236 21.62 4.14 -5.63
N GLU A 237 21.86 4.36 -4.34
CA GLU A 237 21.15 3.69 -3.26
C GLU A 237 19.64 3.98 -3.28
N GLU A 238 19.24 5.22 -3.56
CA GLU A 238 17.84 5.63 -3.72
C GLU A 238 17.18 4.93 -4.91
N GLN A 239 17.86 4.83 -6.06
CA GLN A 239 17.35 4.13 -7.23
C GLN A 239 17.25 2.63 -7.02
N HIS A 240 18.27 2.02 -6.40
CA HIS A 240 18.23 0.61 -6.00
C HIS A 240 17.03 0.31 -5.08
N ALA A 241 16.82 1.14 -4.05
CA ALA A 241 15.70 0.96 -3.13
C ALA A 241 14.33 1.14 -3.81
N SER A 242 14.22 2.10 -4.72
CA SER A 242 13.01 2.34 -5.51
C SER A 242 12.69 1.15 -6.42
N TRP A 243 13.68 0.68 -7.19
CA TRP A 243 13.53 -0.49 -8.06
C TRP A 243 13.26 -1.77 -7.29
N LYS A 244 13.93 -1.98 -6.15
CA LYS A 244 13.66 -3.09 -5.25
C LYS A 244 12.19 -3.12 -4.81
N THR A 245 11.67 -1.98 -4.37
CA THR A 245 10.26 -1.83 -3.99
C THR A 245 9.34 -2.11 -5.17
N ALA A 246 9.64 -1.56 -6.35
CA ALA A 246 8.82 -1.74 -7.54
C ALA A 246 8.76 -3.22 -7.99
N LEU A 247 9.88 -3.95 -7.91
CA LEU A 247 9.93 -5.38 -8.21
C LEU A 247 9.15 -6.20 -7.17
N GLN A 248 9.31 -5.90 -5.87
CA GLN A 248 8.58 -6.58 -4.79
C GLN A 248 7.06 -6.40 -4.88
N MET A 249 6.57 -5.29 -5.44
CA MET A 249 5.12 -5.08 -5.65
C MET A 249 4.51 -6.06 -6.66
N LYS A 250 5.32 -6.75 -7.47
CA LYS A 250 4.86 -7.81 -8.39
C LYS A 250 4.77 -9.18 -7.72
N THR A 251 5.18 -9.33 -6.46
CA THR A 251 5.08 -10.59 -5.71
C THR A 251 3.62 -11.01 -5.60
N GLN A 252 3.34 -12.23 -6.04
CA GLN A 252 2.03 -12.84 -5.88
C GLN A 252 2.03 -13.67 -4.61
N LYS A 253 1.06 -13.41 -3.72
CA LYS A 253 0.88 -14.24 -2.54
C LYS A 253 0.53 -15.66 -2.95
N SER A 254 1.22 -16.61 -2.34
CA SER A 254 0.93 -18.02 -2.52
C SER A 254 -0.43 -18.34 -1.91
N SER A 255 -1.27 -19.08 -2.64
CA SER A 255 -2.38 -19.80 -2.03
C SER A 255 -1.74 -20.89 -1.20
N GLY A 256 -1.63 -20.74 0.12
CA GLY A 256 -1.02 -21.69 1.05
C GLY A 256 -1.75 -23.04 1.16
N GLU A 257 -2.13 -23.62 0.02
CA GLU A 257 -2.74 -24.93 -0.22
C GLU A 257 -1.72 -25.96 -0.69
N SER A 258 -0.56 -25.54 -1.22
CA SER A 258 0.46 -26.46 -1.77
C SER A 258 1.19 -27.30 -0.71
N TYR A 259 1.25 -26.84 0.54
CA TYR A 259 2.00 -27.49 1.62
C TYR A 259 1.21 -27.50 2.95
N PRO A 260 0.10 -28.25 3.02
CA PRO A 260 -0.83 -28.19 4.15
C PRO A 260 -0.20 -28.68 5.47
N TYR A 261 0.66 -29.70 5.43
CA TYR A 261 1.24 -30.26 6.65
C TYR A 261 2.34 -29.35 7.21
N LEU A 262 3.17 -28.76 6.35
CA LEU A 262 4.13 -27.75 6.80
C LEU A 262 3.44 -26.55 7.43
N LYS A 263 2.34 -26.08 6.84
CA LYS A 263 1.56 -24.96 7.36
C LYS A 263 0.97 -25.22 8.75
N ASP A 264 0.44 -26.42 8.99
CA ASP A 264 -0.22 -26.76 10.24
C ASP A 264 0.76 -27.17 11.35
N TYR A 265 1.92 -27.75 10.99
CA TYR A 265 2.84 -28.38 11.94
C TYR A 265 4.24 -27.75 11.99
N SER A 266 4.53 -26.67 11.25
CA SER A 266 5.81 -25.95 11.32
C SER A 266 5.64 -24.48 11.73
N PRO A 267 6.24 -24.03 12.85
CA PRO A 267 6.28 -22.61 13.18
C PRO A 267 7.20 -21.81 12.24
N THR A 268 8.08 -22.48 11.49
CA THR A 268 8.97 -21.87 10.49
C THR A 268 8.25 -21.59 9.16
N TRP A 269 7.00 -22.07 8.99
CA TRP A 269 6.23 -21.92 7.75
C TRP A 269 6.17 -20.49 7.18
N PRO A 270 5.92 -19.41 7.96
CA PRO A 270 5.83 -18.07 7.40
C PRO A 270 7.11 -17.62 6.65
N ASN A 271 8.28 -18.05 7.13
CA ASN A 271 9.55 -17.74 6.49
C ASN A 271 9.76 -18.56 5.21
N LEU A 272 9.32 -19.82 5.21
CA LEU A 272 9.35 -20.70 4.03
C LEU A 272 8.39 -20.22 2.95
N GLU A 273 7.19 -19.77 3.34
CA GLU A 273 6.18 -19.21 2.45
C GLU A 273 6.72 -17.94 1.77
N THR A 274 7.24 -16.99 2.57
CA THR A 274 7.86 -15.75 2.05
C THR A 274 9.04 -16.04 1.12
N SER A 275 9.89 -17.02 1.48
CA SER A 275 11.06 -17.38 0.65
C SER A 275 10.65 -18.00 -0.69
N MET A 276 9.58 -18.80 -0.69
CA MET A 276 9.01 -19.39 -1.91
C MET A 276 8.37 -18.34 -2.80
N GLU A 277 7.63 -17.39 -2.24
CA GLU A 277 7.09 -16.23 -2.97
C GLU A 277 8.21 -15.42 -3.63
N GLY A 278 9.31 -15.18 -2.91
CA GLY A 278 10.51 -14.55 -3.46
C GLY A 278 11.18 -15.34 -4.57
N ALA A 279 11.21 -16.68 -4.50
CA ALA A 279 11.78 -17.50 -5.57
C ALA A 279 10.90 -17.49 -6.84
N LYS A 280 9.56 -17.52 -6.66
CA LYS A 280 8.60 -17.44 -7.77
C LYS A 280 8.58 -16.06 -8.44
N LEU A 281 8.95 -15.00 -7.71
CA LEU A 281 9.07 -13.65 -8.24
C LEU A 281 10.02 -13.57 -9.43
N HIS A 282 11.10 -14.35 -9.46
CA HIS A 282 12.04 -14.38 -10.59
C HIS A 282 11.36 -14.70 -11.92
N ALA A 283 10.47 -15.71 -11.93
CA ALA A 283 9.71 -16.08 -13.12
C ALA A 283 8.72 -14.97 -13.53
N ILE A 284 8.03 -14.37 -12.55
CA ILE A 284 7.07 -13.28 -12.80
C ILE A 284 7.77 -12.07 -13.43
N ILE A 285 8.94 -11.68 -12.90
CA ILE A 285 9.74 -10.57 -13.43
C ILE A 285 10.24 -10.88 -14.84
N HIS A 286 10.78 -12.09 -15.06
CA HIS A 286 11.24 -12.54 -16.37
C HIS A 286 10.12 -12.46 -17.40
N ASP A 287 8.95 -13.01 -17.09
CA ASP A 287 7.82 -13.07 -18.01
C ASP A 287 7.25 -11.68 -18.27
N TYR A 288 7.20 -10.81 -17.24
CA TYR A 288 6.79 -9.41 -17.38
C TYR A 288 7.66 -8.66 -18.39
N PHE A 289 8.99 -8.72 -18.24
CA PHE A 289 9.88 -8.03 -19.17
C PHE A 289 9.87 -8.69 -20.56
N THR A 290 9.85 -10.02 -20.62
CA THR A 290 9.78 -10.76 -21.89
C THR A 290 8.53 -10.37 -22.71
N ASP A 291 7.36 -10.35 -22.08
CA ASP A 291 6.09 -9.95 -22.72
C ASP A 291 6.15 -8.51 -23.26
N ILE A 292 6.74 -7.58 -22.52
CA ILE A 292 6.93 -6.19 -22.97
C ILE A 292 7.79 -6.16 -24.23
N PHE A 293 8.96 -6.81 -24.22
CA PHE A 293 9.91 -6.74 -25.33
C PHE A 293 9.45 -7.49 -26.58
N GLN A 294 8.65 -8.56 -26.44
CA GLN A 294 8.07 -9.31 -27.57
C GLN A 294 6.97 -8.53 -28.31
N LYS A 295 6.24 -7.63 -27.65
CA LYS A 295 5.19 -6.84 -28.31
C LYS A 295 5.76 -5.88 -29.35
N GLU A 296 5.13 -5.82 -30.53
CA GLU A 296 5.51 -4.87 -31.58
C GLU A 296 5.05 -3.44 -31.24
N ILE A 297 5.89 -2.45 -31.54
CA ILE A 297 5.55 -1.04 -31.36
C ILE A 297 4.69 -0.61 -32.54
N THR A 298 3.40 -0.38 -32.32
CA THR A 298 2.53 0.27 -33.29
C THR A 298 2.40 1.77 -32.96
N PRO A 299 2.85 2.69 -33.85
CA PRO A 299 2.68 4.12 -33.63
C PRO A 299 1.20 4.47 -33.52
N SER A 300 0.75 4.87 -32.33
CA SER A 300 -0.65 5.26 -32.15
C SER A 300 -0.86 6.69 -32.63
N LYS A 301 -1.88 6.90 -33.48
CA LYS A 301 -2.37 8.24 -33.84
C LYS A 301 -2.76 9.06 -32.60
N SER A 302 -3.08 8.39 -31.49
CA SER A 302 -3.37 9.02 -30.20
C SER A 302 -2.20 9.83 -29.65
N ILE A 303 -0.95 9.45 -29.93
CA ILE A 303 0.22 10.11 -29.33
C ILE A 303 0.50 11.43 -30.06
N ALA A 304 0.35 11.46 -31.39
CA ALA A 304 0.40 12.72 -32.14
C ALA A 304 -0.66 13.70 -31.64
N PHE A 305 -1.89 13.22 -31.42
CA PHE A 305 -2.97 14.01 -30.84
C PHE A 305 -2.65 14.46 -29.40
N ALA A 306 -2.06 13.61 -28.57
CA ALA A 306 -1.66 13.96 -27.21
C ALA A 306 -0.58 15.05 -27.18
N VAL A 307 0.43 14.96 -28.06
CA VAL A 307 1.44 16.01 -28.21
C VAL A 307 0.81 17.30 -28.77
N ASP A 308 -0.22 17.22 -29.61
CA ASP A 308 -0.92 18.42 -30.11
C ASP A 308 -1.81 19.04 -29.02
N ALA A 309 -2.49 18.22 -28.21
CA ALA A 309 -3.25 18.64 -27.05
C ALA A 309 -2.36 19.24 -25.94
N LEU A 310 -1.08 18.89 -25.91
CA LEU A 310 -0.12 19.54 -25.02
C LEU A 310 0.01 21.04 -25.33
N LEU A 311 -0.09 21.44 -26.60
CA LEU A 311 -0.12 22.86 -26.96
C LEU A 311 -1.34 23.55 -26.35
N ASP A 312 -2.53 22.93 -26.45
CA ASP A 312 -3.76 23.47 -25.87
C ASP A 312 -3.67 23.55 -24.34
N THR A 313 -3.03 22.56 -23.71
CA THR A 313 -2.77 22.55 -22.27
C THR A 313 -1.79 23.66 -21.88
N LEU A 314 -0.68 23.79 -22.58
CA LEU A 314 0.35 24.80 -22.32
C LEU A 314 -0.20 26.22 -22.37
N VAL A 315 -1.02 26.53 -23.37
CA VAL A 315 -1.61 27.88 -23.53
C VAL A 315 -2.81 28.12 -22.62
N SER A 316 -3.35 27.09 -21.96
CA SER A 316 -4.48 27.20 -21.03
C SER A 316 -4.07 27.11 -19.55
N LYS A 317 -2.90 26.52 -19.25
CA LYS A 317 -2.34 26.38 -17.90
C LYS A 317 -2.13 27.75 -17.24
N PHE A 318 -2.37 27.81 -15.94
CA PHE A 318 -2.09 28.98 -15.11
C PHE A 318 -0.58 29.18 -14.96
N ASP A 319 -0.14 30.44 -14.94
CA ASP A 319 1.27 30.75 -14.76
C ASP A 319 1.70 30.59 -13.29
N ASP A 320 3.00 30.47 -13.02
CA ASP A 320 3.53 30.20 -11.67
C ASP A 320 3.17 31.32 -10.67
N GLU A 321 3.01 32.54 -11.16
CA GLU A 321 2.54 33.70 -10.39
C GLU A 321 1.06 33.60 -9.96
N GLU A 322 0.23 32.84 -10.70
CA GLU A 322 -1.19 32.60 -10.41
C GLU A 322 -1.39 31.42 -9.45
N LEU A 323 -0.49 30.42 -9.48
CA LEU A 323 -0.67 29.14 -8.77
C LEU A 323 -0.94 29.29 -7.26
N PRO A 324 -0.27 30.18 -6.50
CA PRO A 324 -0.56 30.34 -5.07
C PRO A 324 -2.02 30.75 -4.81
N LEU A 325 -2.52 31.75 -5.55
CA LEU A 325 -3.91 32.20 -5.40
C LEU A 325 -4.92 31.16 -5.91
N ARG A 326 -4.58 30.40 -6.94
CA ARG A 326 -5.41 29.30 -7.45
C ARG A 326 -5.51 28.14 -6.47
N ARG A 327 -4.41 27.81 -5.79
CA ARG A 327 -4.38 26.82 -4.70
C ARG A 327 -5.23 27.27 -3.52
N ASP A 328 -5.12 28.52 -3.12
CA ASP A 328 -5.98 29.11 -2.09
C ASP A 328 -7.46 29.07 -2.51
N GLU A 329 -7.78 29.45 -3.75
CA GLU A 329 -9.14 29.37 -4.30
C GLU A 329 -9.69 27.94 -4.25
N ARG A 330 -8.87 26.95 -4.65
CA ARG A 330 -9.26 25.53 -4.66
C ARG A 330 -9.52 25.01 -3.24
N LEU A 331 -8.61 25.26 -2.30
CA LEU A 331 -8.77 24.86 -0.91
C LEU A 331 -10.02 25.49 -0.28
N LEU A 332 -10.23 26.79 -0.48
CA LEU A 332 -11.42 27.48 0.04
C LEU A 332 -12.70 26.95 -0.58
N SER A 333 -12.69 26.63 -1.88
CA SER A 333 -13.83 25.99 -2.56
C SER A 333 -14.14 24.61 -1.99
N LEU A 334 -13.12 23.81 -1.66
CA LEU A 334 -13.31 22.52 -1.00
C LEU A 334 -13.91 22.68 0.41
N ILE A 335 -13.46 23.66 1.19
CA ILE A 335 -14.04 23.97 2.51
C ILE A 335 -15.52 24.35 2.38
N VAL A 336 -15.89 25.13 1.36
CA VAL A 336 -17.29 25.49 1.08
C VAL A 336 -18.09 24.24 0.68
N ASN A 337 -17.57 23.41 -0.23
CA ASN A 337 -18.25 22.18 -0.69
C ASN A 337 -18.46 21.16 0.44
N GLU A 338 -17.52 21.07 1.38
CA GLU A 338 -17.60 20.21 2.56
C GLU A 338 -18.32 20.89 3.75
N ASN A 339 -19.13 21.93 3.49
CA ASN A 339 -19.95 22.64 4.49
C ASN A 339 -19.16 23.16 5.72
N GLY A 340 -17.94 23.63 5.51
CA GLY A 340 -17.08 24.18 6.56
C GLY A 340 -16.17 23.15 7.25
N ASP A 341 -16.20 21.88 6.84
CA ASP A 341 -15.27 20.85 7.32
C ASP A 341 -13.88 21.06 6.70
N ARG A 342 -12.98 21.64 7.49
CA ARG A 342 -11.63 21.96 7.07
C ARG A 342 -10.73 20.74 6.98
N ASP A 343 -10.87 19.80 7.89
CA ASP A 343 -9.97 18.64 7.96
C ASP A 343 -10.20 17.73 6.76
N ARG A 344 -11.47 17.52 6.40
CA ARG A 344 -11.83 16.77 5.20
C ARG A 344 -11.39 17.50 3.93
N ALA A 345 -11.65 18.81 3.83
CA ALA A 345 -11.22 19.61 2.69
C ALA A 345 -9.68 19.63 2.53
N GLN A 346 -8.93 19.72 3.62
CA GLN A 346 -7.47 19.68 3.62
C GLN A 346 -6.95 18.31 3.19
N THR A 347 -7.60 17.23 3.62
CA THR A 347 -7.26 15.86 3.21
C THR A 347 -7.50 15.66 1.72
N MET A 348 -8.63 16.13 1.19
CA MET A 348 -8.92 16.09 -0.25
C MET A 348 -7.93 16.95 -1.05
N PHE A 349 -7.62 18.16 -0.57
CA PHE A 349 -6.66 19.05 -1.20
C PHE A 349 -5.23 18.47 -1.18
N ALA A 350 -4.83 17.83 -0.09
CA ALA A 350 -3.53 17.16 0.01
C ALA A 350 -3.43 16.03 -1.02
N ALA A 351 -4.47 15.19 -1.15
CA ALA A 351 -4.52 14.13 -2.15
C ALA A 351 -4.47 14.68 -3.59
N GLU A 352 -5.14 15.80 -3.88
CA GLU A 352 -5.06 16.48 -5.18
C GLU A 352 -3.64 17.03 -5.44
N LYS A 353 -3.02 17.65 -4.44
CA LYS A 353 -1.67 18.22 -4.56
C LYS A 353 -0.61 17.16 -4.85
N THR A 354 -0.72 15.97 -4.28
CA THR A 354 0.21 14.86 -4.55
C THR A 354 0.20 14.43 -6.02
N LEU A 355 -0.89 14.70 -6.76
CA LEU A 355 -0.98 14.44 -8.20
C LEU A 355 -0.34 15.54 -9.06
N GLU A 356 -0.07 16.72 -8.49
CA GLU A 356 0.59 17.87 -9.16
C GLU A 356 2.10 17.94 -8.90
N GLU A 357 2.66 17.03 -8.09
CA GLU A 357 4.07 17.11 -7.69
C GLU A 357 5.02 16.83 -8.87
N ARG A 358 6.07 17.66 -8.97
CA ARG A 358 7.18 17.46 -9.90
C ARG A 358 7.91 16.19 -9.52
N ILE A 359 8.23 15.37 -10.51
CA ILE A 359 8.81 14.04 -10.32
C ILE A 359 10.25 14.07 -10.84
N SER A 360 11.17 13.37 -10.17
CA SER A 360 12.52 13.20 -10.71
C SER A 360 12.49 12.35 -11.98
N PHE A 361 13.45 12.58 -12.88
CA PHE A 361 13.53 11.80 -14.13
C PHE A 361 13.58 10.30 -13.88
N THR A 362 14.32 9.84 -12.88
CA THR A 362 14.41 8.41 -12.58
C THR A 362 13.10 7.82 -12.06
N GLN A 363 12.36 8.55 -11.24
CA GLN A 363 11.04 8.09 -10.82
C GLN A 363 10.06 8.03 -12.01
N LEU A 364 10.19 8.93 -12.99
CA LEU A 364 9.46 8.80 -14.27
C LEU A 364 9.84 7.52 -15.02
N LEU A 365 11.12 7.16 -15.09
CA LEU A 365 11.55 5.90 -15.72
C LEU A 365 10.93 4.68 -15.03
N THR A 366 10.97 4.63 -13.69
CA THR A 366 10.36 3.55 -12.91
C THR A 366 8.84 3.48 -13.15
N ASN A 367 8.15 4.63 -13.13
CA ASN A 367 6.72 4.71 -13.39
C ASN A 367 6.35 4.26 -14.80
N PHE A 368 7.12 4.65 -15.83
CA PHE A 368 6.91 4.20 -17.21
C PHE A 368 7.14 2.70 -17.39
N ALA A 369 8.12 2.15 -16.69
CA ALA A 369 8.45 0.73 -16.76
C ALA A 369 7.43 -0.16 -16.04
N MET A 370 7.01 0.24 -14.82
CA MET A 370 6.27 -0.62 -13.89
C MET A 370 4.77 -0.29 -13.80
N HIS A 371 4.38 0.95 -14.13
CA HIS A 371 3.01 1.47 -14.06
C HIS A 371 2.64 2.30 -15.32
N PRO A 372 2.77 1.70 -16.53
CA PRO A 372 2.49 2.41 -17.79
C PRO A 372 1.05 2.93 -17.88
N GLU A 373 0.08 2.23 -17.26
CA GLU A 373 -1.33 2.60 -17.23
C GLU A 373 -1.61 3.89 -16.45
N VAL A 374 -0.90 4.11 -15.35
CA VAL A 374 -1.03 5.32 -14.53
C VAL A 374 -0.37 6.50 -15.23
N SER A 375 0.78 6.25 -15.87
CA SER A 375 1.58 7.28 -16.53
C SER A 375 1.13 7.58 -17.96
N ASN A 376 0.17 6.82 -18.50
CA ASN A 376 -0.19 6.80 -19.93
C ASN A 376 1.03 6.64 -20.85
N ALA A 377 2.03 5.86 -20.43
CA ALA A 377 3.23 5.62 -21.21
C ALA A 377 2.94 4.61 -22.33
N SER A 378 3.41 4.90 -23.54
CA SER A 378 3.36 3.94 -24.64
C SER A 378 4.34 2.78 -24.42
N LEU A 379 4.13 1.70 -25.18
CA LEU A 379 5.05 0.55 -25.19
C LEU A 379 6.48 0.96 -25.58
N ALA A 380 6.66 1.93 -26.48
CA ALA A 380 7.97 2.43 -26.86
C ALA A 380 8.70 3.09 -25.67
N THR A 381 7.98 3.91 -24.92
CA THR A 381 8.50 4.56 -23.70
C THR A 381 8.79 3.55 -22.61
N GLN A 382 7.90 2.57 -22.42
CA GLN A 382 8.11 1.50 -21.47
C GLN A 382 9.40 0.72 -21.76
N LYS A 383 9.64 0.32 -23.02
CA LYS A 383 10.88 -0.35 -23.43
C LYS A 383 12.11 0.52 -23.22
N LEU A 384 12.04 1.80 -23.60
CA LEU A 384 13.12 2.75 -23.42
C LEU A 384 13.49 2.91 -21.93
N SER A 385 12.49 3.04 -21.06
CA SER A 385 12.71 3.20 -19.62
C SER A 385 13.36 1.99 -18.99
N ILE A 386 12.93 0.77 -19.37
CA ILE A 386 13.56 -0.46 -18.90
C ILE A 386 15.00 -0.54 -19.39
N ALA A 387 15.27 -0.16 -20.64
CA ALA A 387 16.62 -0.20 -21.20
C ALA A 387 17.55 0.81 -20.51
N LEU A 388 17.09 2.03 -20.24
CA LEU A 388 17.87 3.06 -19.52
C LEU A 388 18.13 2.69 -18.06
N SER A 389 17.20 1.96 -17.43
CA SER A 389 17.30 1.54 -16.02
C SER A 389 17.86 0.12 -15.82
N LYS A 390 18.33 -0.53 -16.89
CA LYS A 390 18.76 -1.94 -16.88
C LYS A 390 19.71 -2.28 -15.73
N GLU A 391 20.76 -1.48 -15.53
CA GLU A 391 21.76 -1.76 -14.50
C GLU A 391 21.16 -1.68 -13.08
N TRP A 392 20.31 -0.68 -12.82
CA TRP A 392 19.62 -0.55 -11.53
C TRP A 392 18.62 -1.67 -11.30
N ILE A 393 17.90 -2.09 -12.35
CA ILE A 393 16.99 -3.24 -12.28
C ILE A 393 17.77 -4.52 -11.96
N ARG A 394 18.91 -4.74 -12.63
CA ARG A 394 19.76 -5.92 -12.39
C ARG A 394 20.26 -5.95 -10.95
N GLN A 395 20.83 -4.85 -10.47
CA GLN A 395 21.36 -4.80 -9.12
C GLN A 395 20.27 -4.95 -8.06
N ALA A 396 19.11 -4.30 -8.23
CA ALA A 396 17.96 -4.48 -7.34
C ALA A 396 17.44 -5.93 -7.32
N HIS A 397 17.43 -6.60 -8.48
CA HIS A 397 17.07 -8.00 -8.59
C HIS A 397 18.10 -8.93 -7.92
N ASP A 398 19.40 -8.66 -8.09
CA ASP A 398 20.48 -9.42 -7.44
C ASP A 398 20.40 -9.29 -5.92
N ASP A 399 20.13 -8.08 -5.40
CA ASP A 399 19.93 -7.83 -3.97
C ASP A 399 18.71 -8.58 -3.43
N LEU A 400 17.58 -8.57 -4.16
CA LEU A 400 16.40 -9.36 -3.81
C LEU A 400 16.68 -10.84 -3.79
N THR A 401 17.44 -11.33 -4.77
CA THR A 401 17.84 -12.74 -4.85
C THR A 401 18.72 -13.12 -3.67
N ALA A 402 19.72 -12.30 -3.34
CA ALA A 402 20.61 -12.52 -2.20
C ALA A 402 19.86 -12.48 -0.86
N GLU A 403 18.98 -11.50 -0.66
CA GLU A 403 18.13 -11.40 0.53
C GLU A 403 17.21 -12.61 0.65
N ASN A 404 16.53 -12.99 -0.43
CA ASN A 404 15.64 -14.15 -0.45
C ASN A 404 16.40 -15.43 -0.07
N ARG A 405 17.57 -15.68 -0.67
CA ARG A 405 18.42 -16.83 -0.34
C ARG A 405 18.92 -16.82 1.10
N SER A 406 19.22 -15.65 1.65
CA SER A 406 19.65 -15.52 3.05
C SER A 406 18.53 -15.77 4.06
N ASN A 407 17.28 -15.50 3.67
CA ASN A 407 16.10 -15.70 4.49
C ASN A 407 15.59 -17.14 4.50
N VAL A 408 16.10 -18.00 3.61
CA VAL A 408 15.77 -19.42 3.60
C VAL A 408 16.27 -20.07 4.89
N PRO A 409 15.37 -20.58 5.75
CA PRO A 409 15.78 -21.26 6.96
C PRO A 409 16.62 -22.50 6.64
N TYR A 410 17.78 -22.64 7.29
CA TYR A 410 18.60 -23.84 7.18
C TYR A 410 17.93 -25.04 7.87
N SER A 411 17.34 -24.80 9.03
CA SER A 411 16.59 -25.78 9.83
C SER A 411 15.11 -25.40 9.84
N ILE A 412 14.25 -26.40 9.66
CA ILE A 412 12.79 -26.28 9.69
C ILE A 412 12.32 -26.95 10.98
N ASP A 413 11.70 -26.17 11.85
CA ASP A 413 11.15 -26.68 13.10
C ASP A 413 9.82 -27.39 12.84
N ILE A 414 9.60 -28.50 13.54
CA ILE A 414 8.41 -29.33 13.46
C ILE A 414 7.80 -29.41 14.86
N SER A 415 6.51 -29.13 14.97
CA SER A 415 5.73 -29.23 16.20
C SER A 415 4.52 -30.12 15.96
N ILE A 416 4.52 -31.32 16.56
CA ILE A 416 3.39 -32.26 16.49
C ILE A 416 2.91 -32.50 17.92
N ASP A 417 1.71 -32.02 18.24
CA ASP A 417 1.19 -32.00 19.61
C ASP A 417 2.17 -31.27 20.56
N ASP A 418 2.66 -31.92 21.62
CA ASP A 418 3.66 -31.35 22.54
C ASP A 418 5.11 -31.64 22.13
N TRP A 419 5.31 -32.44 21.07
CA TRP A 419 6.65 -32.82 20.60
C TRP A 419 7.21 -31.78 19.63
N LYS A 420 8.46 -31.38 19.86
CA LYS A 420 9.18 -30.43 19.02
C LYS A 420 10.48 -31.05 18.52
N SER A 421 10.76 -30.87 17.25
CA SER A 421 12.03 -31.27 16.64
C SER A 421 12.33 -30.40 15.43
N HIS A 422 13.38 -30.76 14.69
CA HIS A 422 13.79 -30.02 13.50
C HIS A 422 14.36 -30.92 12.41
N THR A 423 14.26 -30.47 11.17
CA THR A 423 14.86 -31.14 10.00
C THR A 423 15.46 -30.10 9.06
N ASN A 424 16.51 -30.45 8.34
CA ASN A 424 17.09 -29.55 7.34
C ASN A 424 16.48 -29.81 5.95
N ASP A 425 16.38 -31.09 5.58
CA ASP A 425 16.04 -31.57 4.25
C ASP A 425 15.17 -32.85 4.25
N GLY A 426 14.75 -33.34 5.42
CA GLY A 426 13.98 -34.58 5.57
C GLY A 426 14.82 -35.85 5.70
N SER A 427 16.15 -35.78 5.61
CA SER A 427 17.04 -36.97 5.64
C SER A 427 17.07 -37.70 6.99
N ASN A 428 16.68 -37.03 8.08
CA ASN A 428 16.73 -37.55 9.46
C ASN A 428 15.43 -38.27 9.90
N GLU A 429 14.62 -38.78 8.98
CA GLU A 429 13.33 -39.44 9.28
C GLU A 429 13.45 -40.49 10.41
N ALA A 430 14.44 -41.39 10.33
CA ALA A 430 14.61 -42.47 11.29
C ALA A 430 14.86 -41.96 12.73
N GLU A 431 15.68 -40.92 12.87
CA GLU A 431 15.99 -40.29 14.15
C GLU A 431 14.76 -39.55 14.72
N LEU A 432 14.00 -38.87 13.86
CA LEU A 432 12.78 -38.16 14.25
C LEU A 432 11.68 -39.14 14.70
N ILE A 433 11.48 -40.25 13.99
CA ILE A 433 10.53 -41.29 14.37
C ILE A 433 10.91 -41.91 15.72
N GLN A 434 12.21 -42.13 15.96
CA GLN A 434 12.69 -42.65 17.24
C GLN A 434 12.43 -41.66 18.37
N SER A 435 12.83 -40.39 18.20
CA SER A 435 12.60 -39.32 19.19
C SER A 435 11.13 -39.12 19.52
N LEU A 436 10.26 -39.12 18.50
CA LEU A 436 8.81 -39.05 18.67
C LEU A 436 8.29 -40.26 19.46
N THR A 437 8.76 -41.47 19.15
CA THR A 437 8.36 -42.69 19.85
C THR A 437 8.77 -42.64 21.33
N GLU A 438 10.00 -42.23 21.63
CA GLU A 438 10.50 -42.09 23.01
C GLU A 438 9.70 -41.05 23.81
N HIS A 439 9.37 -39.91 23.20
CA HIS A 439 8.54 -38.87 23.82
C HIS A 439 7.14 -39.37 24.16
N MET A 440 6.49 -40.05 23.21
CA MET A 440 5.15 -40.62 23.39
C MET A 440 5.13 -41.74 24.42
N GLU A 441 6.18 -42.56 24.48
CA GLU A 441 6.30 -43.64 25.45
C GLU A 441 6.45 -43.10 26.88
N LYS A 442 7.24 -42.03 27.05
CA LYS A 442 7.38 -41.32 28.32
C LYS A 442 6.06 -40.70 28.78
N ARG A 443 5.33 -40.03 27.88
CA ARG A 443 4.01 -39.45 28.16
C ARG A 443 2.98 -40.51 28.54
N LYS A 444 3.00 -41.66 27.84
CA LYS A 444 2.18 -42.84 28.17
C LYS A 444 2.48 -43.36 29.57
N GLU A 445 3.76 -43.49 29.93
CA GLU A 445 4.17 -43.96 31.27
C GLU A 445 3.71 -42.99 32.37
N ASP A 446 3.87 -41.68 32.15
CA ASP A 446 3.40 -40.64 33.07
C ASP A 446 1.88 -40.70 33.28
N ASP A 447 1.09 -40.84 32.22
CA ASP A 447 -0.37 -40.97 32.33
C ASP A 447 -0.80 -42.28 33.00
N LEU A 448 -0.14 -43.40 32.67
CA LEU A 448 -0.37 -44.68 33.34
C LEU A 448 -0.03 -44.63 34.83
N SER A 449 0.95 -43.81 35.24
CA SER A 449 1.35 -43.61 36.64
C SER A 449 0.32 -42.81 37.45
N ARG A 450 -0.48 -41.97 36.78
CA ARG A 450 -1.57 -41.17 37.38
C ARG A 450 -2.85 -41.98 37.56
N VAL A 451 -3.06 -43.01 36.74
CA VAL A 451 -4.20 -43.95 36.88
C VAL A 451 -3.95 -44.97 38.00
N LYS A 452 -4.22 -44.57 39.24
CA LYS A 452 -4.10 -45.39 40.46
C LYS A 452 -5.44 -45.48 41.21
N LEU A 453 -5.61 -46.54 42.00
CA LEU A 453 -6.75 -46.67 42.92
C LEU A 453 -6.63 -45.60 44.02
N GLU A 454 -7.59 -44.68 44.10
CA GLU A 454 -7.71 -43.74 45.21
C GLU A 454 -7.83 -44.44 46.58
N SER A 455 -7.41 -43.74 47.65
CA SER A 455 -7.46 -44.22 49.04
C SER A 455 -8.85 -44.69 49.48
N LYS A 456 -9.92 -44.15 48.87
CA LYS A 456 -11.31 -44.56 49.09
C LYS A 456 -11.60 -46.01 48.66
N HIS A 457 -10.94 -46.50 47.61
CA HIS A 457 -11.12 -47.89 47.14
C HIS A 457 -10.44 -48.88 48.09
N TRP A 458 -9.29 -48.52 48.66
CA TRP A 458 -8.65 -49.30 49.72
C TRP A 458 -9.47 -49.28 51.01
N GLY A 459 -10.08 -48.13 51.34
CA GLY A 459 -11.05 -48.02 52.44
C GLY A 459 -12.26 -48.94 52.27
N ALA A 460 -12.81 -49.05 51.05
CA ALA A 460 -13.93 -49.96 50.75
C ALA A 460 -13.56 -51.45 50.87
N LEU A 461 -12.33 -51.82 50.51
CA LEU A 461 -11.82 -53.18 50.72
C LEU A 461 -11.68 -53.49 52.21
N MET A 462 -11.10 -52.57 52.99
CA MET A 462 -10.95 -52.72 54.45
C MET A 462 -12.31 -52.77 55.15
N PHE A 463 -13.25 -51.91 54.74
CA PHE A 463 -14.64 -51.95 55.18
C PHE A 463 -15.29 -53.30 54.85
N GLY A 464 -15.09 -53.80 53.62
CA GLY A 464 -15.57 -55.10 53.18
C GLY A 464 -15.07 -56.28 54.04
N ILE A 465 -13.79 -56.26 54.41
CA ILE A 465 -13.16 -57.30 55.24
C ILE A 465 -13.64 -57.23 56.69
N ILE A 466 -13.70 -56.03 57.29
CA ILE A 466 -14.11 -55.83 58.68
C ILE A 466 -15.58 -56.21 58.88
N PHE A 467 -16.47 -55.74 58.01
CA PHE A 467 -17.90 -56.05 58.07
C PHE A 467 -18.17 -57.52 57.69
N GLY A 468 -17.39 -58.10 56.78
CA GLY A 468 -17.43 -59.54 56.49
C GLY A 468 -17.06 -60.40 57.72
N ALA A 469 -16.06 -60.00 58.51
CA ALA A 469 -15.69 -60.69 59.74
C ALA A 469 -16.74 -60.53 60.86
N MET A 470 -17.34 -59.35 61.00
CA MET A 470 -18.47 -59.11 61.93
C MET A 470 -19.76 -59.87 61.55
N GLY A 471 -19.87 -60.33 60.29
CA GLY A 471 -20.97 -61.17 59.81
C GLY A 471 -21.15 -62.47 60.62
N PHE A 472 -20.07 -62.99 61.22
CA PHE A 472 -20.13 -64.17 62.09
C PHE A 472 -20.95 -63.96 63.38
N VAL A 473 -21.16 -62.71 63.80
CA VAL A 473 -21.98 -62.35 64.97
C VAL A 473 -23.42 -62.00 64.56
N LEU A 474 -23.59 -61.25 63.46
CA LEU A 474 -24.89 -60.86 62.92
C LEU A 474 -24.90 -60.98 61.38
N PRO A 475 -25.80 -61.78 60.78
CA PRO A 475 -25.69 -62.19 59.37
C PRO A 475 -25.88 -61.07 58.35
N PHE A 476 -26.52 -59.94 58.69
CA PHE A 476 -26.73 -58.84 57.73
C PHE A 476 -25.42 -58.12 57.34
N PHE A 477 -24.37 -58.19 58.18
CA PHE A 477 -23.07 -57.58 57.88
C PHE A 477 -22.30 -58.29 56.75
N PHE A 478 -22.63 -59.55 56.44
CA PHE A 478 -22.09 -60.22 55.25
C PHE A 478 -22.50 -59.53 53.95
N VAL A 479 -23.72 -58.98 53.88
CA VAL A 479 -24.22 -58.26 52.70
C VAL A 479 -23.44 -56.95 52.51
N LEU A 480 -23.22 -56.20 53.59
CA LEU A 480 -22.41 -54.97 53.57
C LEU A 480 -20.94 -55.26 53.23
N GLY A 481 -20.38 -56.36 53.76
CA GLY A 481 -19.05 -56.84 53.41
C GLY A 481 -18.91 -57.19 51.92
N ALA A 482 -19.89 -57.92 51.38
CA ALA A 482 -19.93 -58.30 49.97
C ALA A 482 -20.03 -57.10 49.04
N VAL A 483 -20.85 -56.08 49.37
CA VAL A 483 -20.95 -54.83 48.60
C VAL A 483 -19.60 -54.11 48.54
N GLY A 484 -18.86 -54.03 49.65
CA GLY A 484 -17.54 -53.40 49.70
C GLY A 484 -16.49 -54.13 48.84
N ILE A 485 -16.46 -55.47 48.91
CA ILE A 485 -15.55 -56.31 48.12
C ILE A 485 -15.90 -56.26 46.63
N ILE A 486 -17.19 -56.30 46.28
CA ILE A 486 -17.68 -56.19 44.89
C ILE A 486 -17.36 -54.80 44.31
N TYR A 487 -17.53 -53.73 45.08
CA TYR A 487 -17.17 -52.37 44.67
C TYR A 487 -15.67 -52.23 44.40
N TRP A 488 -14.81 -52.81 45.26
CA TRP A 488 -13.37 -52.84 45.04
C TRP A 488 -12.99 -53.65 43.79
N TYR A 489 -13.60 -54.83 43.59
CA TYR A 489 -13.34 -55.68 42.42
C TYR A 489 -13.78 -55.00 41.12
N MET A 490 -14.96 -54.35 41.10
CA MET A 490 -15.42 -53.57 39.95
C MET A 490 -14.50 -52.37 39.68
N SER A 491 -14.04 -51.65 40.71
CA SER A 491 -13.09 -50.54 40.56
C SER A 491 -11.75 -51.02 39.99
N LYS A 492 -11.23 -52.17 40.45
CA LYS A 492 -10.02 -52.80 39.91
C LYS A 492 -10.18 -53.22 38.44
N ARG A 493 -11.33 -53.82 38.08
CA ARG A 493 -11.63 -54.19 36.69
C ARG A 493 -11.77 -52.96 35.79
N ASN A 494 -12.42 -51.91 36.29
CA ASN A 494 -12.55 -50.64 35.58
C ASN A 494 -11.18 -49.98 35.37
N LEU A 495 -10.28 -50.03 36.36
CA LEU A 495 -8.92 -49.53 36.25
C LEU A 495 -8.08 -50.29 35.21
N VAL A 496 -8.21 -51.61 35.11
CA VAL A 496 -7.57 -52.41 34.05
C VAL A 496 -8.11 -52.01 32.67
N ASN A 497 -9.42 -51.83 32.54
CA ASN A 497 -10.04 -51.38 31.30
C ASN A 497 -9.60 -49.95 30.91
N ILE A 498 -9.47 -49.04 31.88
CA ILE A 498 -8.98 -47.67 31.66
C ILE A 498 -7.51 -47.71 31.19
N LYS A 499 -6.64 -48.50 31.86
CA LYS A 499 -5.24 -48.65 31.43
C LYS A 499 -5.12 -49.26 30.03
N ALA A 500 -5.92 -50.28 29.72
CA ALA A 500 -5.95 -50.88 28.39
C ALA A 500 -6.41 -49.87 27.31
N ARG A 501 -7.41 -49.04 27.62
CA ARG A 501 -7.87 -47.97 26.75
C ARG A 501 -6.79 -46.91 26.53
N VAL A 502 -6.12 -46.47 27.59
CA VAL A 502 -4.99 -45.52 27.50
C VAL A 502 -3.89 -46.08 26.58
N VAL A 503 -3.50 -47.34 26.74
CA VAL A 503 -2.49 -47.97 25.85
C VAL A 503 -2.96 -47.97 24.39
N GLN A 504 -4.20 -48.37 24.12
CA GLN A 504 -4.75 -48.40 22.76
C GLN A 504 -4.87 -47.00 22.13
N ASP A 505 -5.26 -46.00 22.92
CA ASP A 505 -5.35 -44.60 22.47
C ASP A 505 -3.97 -44.05 22.13
N TYR A 506 -2.94 -44.34 22.95
CA TYR A 506 -1.55 -43.97 22.68
C TYR A 506 -0.96 -44.68 21.46
N GLU A 507 -1.29 -45.95 21.20
CA GLU A 507 -0.86 -46.66 19.97
C GLU A 507 -1.45 -46.02 18.71
N ARG A 508 -2.75 -45.65 18.73
CA ARG A 508 -3.40 -44.94 17.62
C ARG A 508 -2.81 -43.55 17.42
N LEU A 509 -2.62 -42.81 18.51
CA LEU A 509 -2.02 -41.47 18.49
C LEU A 509 -0.60 -41.51 17.93
N LEU A 510 0.24 -42.45 18.39
CA LEU A 510 1.59 -42.64 17.87
C LEU A 510 1.61 -42.94 16.37
N THR A 511 0.69 -43.79 15.89
CA THR A 511 0.57 -44.09 14.45
C THR A 511 0.21 -42.84 13.66
N SER A 512 -0.80 -42.08 14.13
CA SER A 512 -1.20 -40.82 13.52
C SER A 512 -0.08 -39.79 13.50
N CYS A 513 0.67 -39.63 14.61
CA CYS A 513 1.79 -38.70 14.68
C CYS A 513 2.93 -39.11 13.74
N LYS A 514 3.19 -40.41 13.55
CA LYS A 514 4.18 -40.90 12.57
C LYS A 514 3.76 -40.60 11.14
N ASP A 515 2.48 -40.78 10.81
CA ASP A 515 1.96 -40.46 9.47
C ASP A 515 2.01 -38.95 9.20
N ILE A 516 1.66 -38.12 10.20
CA ILE A 516 1.81 -36.66 10.12
C ILE A 516 3.27 -36.28 9.93
N LEU A 517 4.20 -36.85 10.73
CA LEU A 517 5.63 -36.57 10.61
C LEU A 517 6.15 -36.89 9.20
N ARG A 518 5.77 -38.06 8.65
CA ARG A 518 6.16 -38.42 7.28
C ARG A 518 5.58 -37.47 6.23
N ALA A 519 4.33 -37.04 6.39
CA ALA A 519 3.71 -36.07 5.51
C ALA A 519 4.44 -34.70 5.57
N VAL A 520 4.78 -34.23 6.78
CA VAL A 520 5.59 -33.02 6.96
C VAL A 520 6.97 -33.15 6.29
N LEU A 521 7.64 -34.29 6.44
CA LEU A 521 8.94 -34.52 5.80
C LEU A 521 8.84 -34.60 4.27
N ALA A 522 7.75 -35.15 3.73
CA ALA A 522 7.46 -35.14 2.30
C ALA A 522 7.27 -33.71 1.78
N ASP A 523 6.46 -32.90 2.49
CA ASP A 523 6.27 -31.47 2.19
C ASP A 523 7.61 -30.71 2.22
N VAL A 524 8.49 -31.00 3.20
CA VAL A 524 9.84 -30.40 3.28
C VAL A 524 10.69 -30.72 2.04
N VAL A 525 10.74 -31.99 1.64
CA VAL A 525 11.53 -32.42 0.48
C VAL A 525 10.99 -31.79 -0.80
N GLU A 526 9.67 -31.78 -0.97
CA GLU A 526 9.01 -31.15 -2.12
C GLU A 526 9.25 -29.65 -2.16
N TRP A 527 9.10 -28.96 -1.03
CA TRP A 527 9.37 -27.53 -0.89
C TRP A 527 10.81 -27.18 -1.26
N ARG A 528 11.80 -27.92 -0.72
CA ARG A 528 13.23 -27.71 -1.03
C ARG A 528 13.51 -27.89 -2.52
N ARG A 529 12.88 -28.88 -3.15
CA ARG A 529 13.03 -29.16 -4.58
C ARG A 529 12.39 -28.09 -5.44
N GLU A 530 11.17 -27.66 -5.12
CA GLU A 530 10.49 -26.58 -5.84
C GLU A 530 11.28 -25.28 -5.68
N TYR A 531 11.70 -24.93 -4.46
CA TYR A 531 12.49 -23.73 -4.19
C TYR A 531 13.76 -23.70 -5.04
N ALA A 532 14.54 -24.80 -5.07
CA ALA A 532 15.75 -24.88 -5.88
C ALA A 532 15.45 -24.74 -7.40
N SER A 533 14.32 -25.28 -7.87
CA SER A 533 13.90 -25.14 -9.27
C SER A 533 13.49 -23.71 -9.62
N GLU A 534 12.81 -23.02 -8.72
CA GLU A 534 12.39 -21.62 -8.89
C GLU A 534 13.58 -20.66 -8.76
N ASP A 535 14.47 -20.85 -7.78
CA ASP A 535 15.65 -20.01 -7.55
C ASP A 535 16.62 -20.00 -8.74
N VAL A 536 16.78 -21.12 -9.45
CA VAL A 536 17.59 -21.18 -10.68
C VAL A 536 17.07 -20.23 -11.77
N LYS A 537 15.77 -19.88 -11.76
CA LYS A 537 15.21 -18.94 -12.74
C LYS A 537 15.69 -17.51 -12.53
N ALA A 538 16.29 -17.16 -11.38
CA ALA A 538 16.93 -15.87 -11.17
C ALA A 538 17.96 -15.55 -12.28
N GLY A 539 18.72 -16.56 -12.72
CA GLY A 539 19.70 -16.39 -13.80
C GLY A 539 19.08 -16.02 -15.15
N LYS A 540 17.83 -16.42 -15.41
CA LYS A 540 17.13 -16.07 -16.66
C LYS A 540 16.81 -14.58 -16.73
N VAL A 541 16.50 -13.95 -15.59
CA VAL A 541 16.26 -12.50 -15.52
C VAL A 541 17.55 -11.76 -15.87
N THR A 542 18.67 -12.16 -15.27
CA THR A 542 19.99 -11.57 -15.56
C THR A 542 20.38 -11.75 -17.02
N GLU A 543 20.27 -12.97 -17.56
CA GLU A 543 20.56 -13.26 -18.97
C GLU A 543 19.70 -12.42 -19.91
N PHE A 544 18.39 -12.31 -19.63
CA PHE A 544 17.47 -11.50 -20.41
C PHE A 544 17.85 -10.02 -20.39
N LEU A 545 18.09 -9.46 -19.20
CA LEU A 545 18.51 -8.06 -19.07
C LEU A 545 19.83 -7.81 -19.82
N ASP A 546 20.78 -8.75 -19.77
CA ASP A 546 22.06 -8.64 -20.49
C ASP A 546 21.88 -8.55 -22.02
N THR A 547 20.84 -9.18 -22.58
CA THR A 547 20.52 -9.04 -24.02
C THR A 547 19.99 -7.66 -24.43
N ILE A 548 19.52 -6.85 -23.48
CA ILE A 548 18.97 -5.51 -23.76
C ILE A 548 20.12 -4.51 -23.89
N SER A 549 20.22 -3.85 -25.04
CA SER A 549 21.06 -2.65 -25.22
C SER A 549 20.16 -1.40 -25.31
N PRO A 550 20.46 -0.31 -24.58
CA PRO A 550 19.75 0.96 -24.72
C PRO A 550 19.75 1.47 -26.16
N GLU A 551 20.83 1.26 -26.91
CA GLU A 551 20.92 1.66 -28.31
C GLU A 551 19.92 0.90 -29.19
N GLN A 552 19.60 -0.37 -28.91
CA GLN A 552 18.63 -1.13 -29.72
C GLN A 552 17.19 -0.64 -29.56
N TYR A 553 16.86 0.02 -28.44
CA TYR A 553 15.50 0.44 -28.11
C TYR A 553 15.29 1.95 -28.14
N SER A 554 16.38 2.74 -28.25
CA SER A 554 16.31 4.13 -28.70
C SER A 554 15.92 4.25 -30.19
N PHE A 555 16.10 3.18 -30.98
CA PHE A 555 15.66 3.07 -32.37
C PHE A 555 14.49 2.07 -32.48
N SER A 556 13.26 2.56 -32.70
CA SER A 556 12.17 1.66 -33.06
C SER A 556 12.49 0.93 -34.38
N SER A 557 12.17 -0.37 -34.45
CA SER A 557 12.42 -1.27 -35.60
C SER A 557 11.91 -0.78 -36.96
N HIS A 558 11.09 0.27 -36.97
CA HIS A 558 10.65 0.96 -38.18
C HIS A 558 11.79 1.58 -39.00
N ASP A 559 12.96 1.85 -38.41
CA ASP A 559 14.10 2.33 -39.18
C ASP A 559 14.81 1.22 -39.96
N ASN A 560 14.74 -0.05 -39.57
CA ASN A 560 15.24 -1.13 -40.45
C ASN A 560 14.37 -1.27 -41.71
N ALA A 561 13.05 -1.10 -41.58
CA ALA A 561 12.15 -1.17 -42.74
C ALA A 561 12.29 0.05 -43.68
N ARG A 562 12.64 1.24 -43.16
CA ARG A 562 12.84 2.46 -43.99
C ARG A 562 14.28 2.67 -44.46
N ALA A 563 15.29 2.22 -43.73
CA ALA A 563 16.69 2.28 -44.17
C ALA A 563 16.94 1.32 -45.34
N VAL A 564 16.29 0.15 -45.36
CA VAL A 564 16.38 -0.82 -46.46
C VAL A 564 15.60 -0.35 -47.71
N MET A 565 14.67 0.61 -47.59
CA MET A 565 14.01 1.24 -48.75
C MET A 565 14.75 2.47 -49.32
N LYS A 566 15.89 2.85 -48.75
CA LYS A 566 16.74 3.95 -49.23
C LYS A 566 18.18 3.54 -49.56
N SER A 567 18.43 2.25 -49.79
CA SER A 567 19.64 1.76 -50.46
C SER A 567 19.40 1.58 -51.95
#